data_AF-A0A355B2A8-F1
#
_entry.id   AF-A0A355B2A8-F1
#
_cell.length_a   1.000
_cell.length_b   1.000
_cell.length_c   1.000
_cell.angle_alpha   90.00
_cell.angle_beta   90.00
_cell.angle_gamma   90.00
#
_symmetry.space_group_name_H-M   'P 1'
#
loop_
_entity.id
_entity.type
_entity.pdbx_description
1 polymer ?
#
loop_
_entity_poly.entity_id
_entity_poly.type
_entity_poly.pdbx_seq_one_letter_code
_entity_poly.pdbx_strand_id
1 'polypeptide(L)'
;MNHGRSFRAHSESITDAEAAGVLLDPGSAPALDEADRAILRLAGKITLHPETIEEGDIEALRATGLSEENIVDAIACACYRIYANRLNYAMGEVEREPEGPPEILRALAEIRAGYQA
;
A
#
# COMPACT_ATOMS: atom_id res chain seq x y z
N MET A 1 -2.14 2.68 -20.64
CA MET A 1 -1.52 3.38 -19.50
C MET A 1 -1.54 2.41 -18.35
N ASN A 2 -0.40 2.15 -17.70
CA ASN A 2 -0.37 1.24 -16.55
C ASN A 2 -0.90 1.95 -15.30
N HIS A 3 -1.60 1.20 -14.44
CA HIS A 3 -2.35 1.74 -13.31
C HIS A 3 -1.46 2.43 -12.28
N GLY A 4 -0.20 1.98 -12.12
CA GLY A 4 0.78 2.65 -11.27
C GLY A 4 1.05 4.11 -11.64
N ARG A 5 0.89 4.50 -12.92
CA ARG A 5 0.96 5.91 -13.34
C ARG A 5 -0.26 6.72 -12.87
N SER A 6 -1.44 6.10 -12.86
CA SER A 6 -2.67 6.70 -12.34
C SER A 6 -2.59 6.88 -10.82
N PHE A 7 -2.15 5.85 -10.10
CA PHE A 7 -1.96 5.90 -8.65
C PHE A 7 -0.95 6.99 -8.25
N ARG A 8 0.15 7.14 -9.01
CA ARG A 8 1.11 8.23 -8.79
C ARG A 8 0.48 9.61 -9.01
N ALA A 9 -0.31 9.80 -10.06
CA ALA A 9 -1.01 11.05 -10.29
C ALA A 9 -2.01 11.38 -9.16
N HIS A 10 -2.71 10.36 -8.61
CA HIS A 10 -3.53 10.53 -7.42
C HIS A 10 -2.70 11.00 -6.23
N SER A 11 -1.54 10.38 -5.98
CA SER A 11 -0.65 10.77 -4.88
C SER A 11 -0.11 12.20 -5.00
N GLU A 12 0.01 12.74 -6.23
CA GLU A 12 0.40 14.13 -6.47
C GLU A 12 -0.76 15.12 -6.28
N SER A 13 -2.00 14.63 -6.22
CA SER A 13 -3.23 15.43 -6.16
C SER A 13 -3.90 15.48 -4.79
N ILE A 14 -3.53 14.59 -3.87
CA ILE A 14 -4.07 14.55 -2.51
C ILE A 14 -3.22 15.39 -1.55
N THR A 15 -3.85 15.91 -0.51
CA THR A 15 -3.20 16.66 0.56
C THR A 15 -2.43 15.73 1.52
N ASP A 16 -1.52 16.29 2.32
CA ASP A 16 -0.80 15.53 3.35
C ASP A 16 -1.74 14.89 4.38
N ALA A 17 -2.87 15.54 4.69
CA ALA A 17 -3.90 15.01 5.58
C ALA A 17 -4.63 13.81 4.97
N GLU A 18 -4.93 13.85 3.67
CA GLU A 18 -5.53 12.73 2.94
C GLU A 18 -4.55 11.57 2.81
N ALA A 19 -3.28 11.85 2.50
CA ALA A 19 -2.22 10.85 2.47
C ALA A 19 -2.01 10.21 3.85
N ALA A 20 -2.07 10.97 4.95
CA ALA A 20 -2.06 10.44 6.30
C ALA A 20 -3.25 9.52 6.57
N GLY A 21 -4.45 9.88 6.09
CA GLY A 21 -5.63 9.01 6.14
C GLY A 21 -5.45 7.71 5.37
N VAL A 22 -4.81 7.75 4.20
CA VAL A 22 -4.43 6.55 3.43
C VAL A 22 -3.45 5.67 4.20
N LEU A 23 -2.48 6.23 4.91
CA LEU A 23 -1.55 5.43 5.71
C LEU A 23 -2.24 4.70 6.87
N LEU A 24 -3.19 5.37 7.53
CA LEU A 24 -3.90 4.84 8.69
C LEU A 24 -4.91 3.75 8.30
N ASP A 25 -5.65 3.94 7.20
CA ASP A 25 -6.59 2.95 6.68
C ASP A 25 -6.55 2.87 5.14
N PRO A 26 -5.54 2.18 4.57
CA PRO A 26 -5.32 2.12 3.13
C PRO A 26 -6.52 1.54 2.35
N GLY A 27 -7.26 0.61 2.96
CA GLY A 27 -8.30 -0.16 2.28
C GLY A 27 -9.67 0.53 2.25
N SER A 28 -9.85 1.60 3.02
CA SER A 28 -11.12 2.35 3.12
C SER A 28 -10.98 3.85 2.86
N ALA A 29 -9.75 4.36 2.66
CA ALA A 29 -9.49 5.79 2.50
C ALA A 29 -10.37 6.46 1.42
N PRO A 30 -11.09 7.54 1.77
CA PRO A 30 -12.06 8.18 0.87
C PRO A 30 -11.38 9.00 -0.25
N ALA A 31 -10.11 9.36 -0.06
CA ALA A 31 -9.32 10.10 -1.05
C ALA A 31 -8.90 9.22 -2.25
N LEU A 32 -9.12 7.91 -2.18
CA LEU A 32 -8.78 6.96 -3.23
C LEU A 32 -10.01 6.51 -4.01
N ASP A 33 -9.82 6.04 -5.24
CA ASP A 33 -10.88 5.33 -5.95
C ASP A 33 -10.99 3.86 -5.49
N GLU A 34 -11.96 3.13 -6.02
CA GLU A 34 -12.17 1.73 -5.61
C GLU A 34 -11.07 0.78 -6.10
N ALA A 35 -10.44 1.07 -7.24
CA ALA A 35 -9.35 0.26 -7.75
C ALA A 35 -8.11 0.39 -6.86
N ASP A 36 -7.78 1.62 -6.47
CA ASP A 36 -6.67 1.94 -5.56
C ASP A 36 -6.89 1.28 -4.18
N ARG A 37 -8.09 1.41 -3.61
CA ARG A 37 -8.43 0.72 -2.35
C ARG A 37 -8.32 -0.79 -2.47
N ALA A 38 -8.81 -1.39 -3.55
CA ALA A 38 -8.73 -2.83 -3.77
C ALA A 38 -7.27 -3.32 -3.86
N ILE A 39 -6.40 -2.56 -4.55
CA ILE A 39 -4.97 -2.84 -4.61
C ILE A 39 -4.34 -2.77 -3.22
N LEU A 40 -4.66 -1.75 -2.42
CA LEU A 40 -4.08 -1.60 -1.09
C LEU A 40 -4.56 -2.70 -0.13
N ARG A 41 -5.83 -3.13 -0.23
CA ARG A 41 -6.34 -4.30 0.52
C ARG A 41 -5.59 -5.58 0.16
N LEU A 42 -5.41 -5.84 -1.14
CA LEU A 42 -4.63 -7.00 -1.60
C LEU A 42 -3.17 -6.91 -1.14
N ALA A 43 -2.52 -5.75 -1.30
CA ALA A 43 -1.13 -5.55 -0.89
C ALA A 43 -0.94 -5.79 0.62
N GLY A 44 -1.90 -5.35 1.44
CA GLY A 44 -1.96 -5.67 2.87
C GLY A 44 -2.05 -7.17 3.12
N LYS A 45 -2.98 -7.86 2.44
CA LYS A 45 -3.15 -9.32 2.55
C LYS A 45 -1.91 -10.09 2.11
N ILE A 46 -1.27 -9.73 1.00
CA ILE A 46 0.01 -10.31 0.53
C ILE A 46 1.12 -10.12 1.59
N THR A 47 1.13 -8.98 2.26
CA THR A 47 2.18 -8.64 3.24
C THR A 47 2.00 -9.39 4.56
N LEU A 48 0.76 -9.51 5.05
CA LEU A 48 0.46 -9.99 6.40
C LEU A 48 -0.05 -11.44 6.43
N HIS A 49 -0.79 -11.87 5.42
CA HIS A 49 -1.50 -13.16 5.37
C HIS A 49 -1.44 -13.80 3.97
N PRO A 50 -0.25 -13.97 3.36
CA PRO A 50 -0.13 -14.48 1.99
C PRO A 50 -0.74 -15.88 1.80
N GLU A 51 -0.77 -16.70 2.85
CA GLU A 51 -1.38 -18.04 2.87
C GLU A 51 -2.90 -18.04 2.68
N THR A 52 -3.54 -16.88 2.84
CA THR A 52 -5.00 -16.72 2.72
C THR A 52 -5.41 -16.19 1.34
N ILE A 53 -4.46 -15.89 0.46
CA ILE A 53 -4.74 -15.40 -0.90
C ILE A 53 -5.40 -16.51 -1.72
N GLU A 54 -6.50 -16.16 -2.38
CA GLU A 54 -7.30 -17.05 -3.21
C GLU A 54 -7.74 -16.38 -4.52
N GLU A 55 -8.35 -17.16 -5.41
CA GLU A 55 -8.81 -16.67 -6.72
C GLU A 55 -9.80 -15.50 -6.61
N GLY A 56 -10.65 -15.52 -5.57
CA GLY A 56 -11.61 -14.45 -5.29
C GLY A 56 -10.97 -13.08 -5.04
N ASP A 57 -9.75 -13.03 -4.51
CA ASP A 57 -9.03 -11.76 -4.34
C ASP A 57 -8.65 -11.15 -5.70
N ILE A 58 -8.29 -12.01 -6.66
CA ILE A 58 -7.92 -11.60 -8.02
C ILE A 58 -9.17 -11.19 -8.80
N GLU A 59 -10.26 -11.92 -8.65
CA GLU A 59 -11.56 -11.56 -9.23
C GLU A 59 -12.08 -10.22 -8.72
N ALA A 60 -11.91 -9.94 -7.42
CA ALA A 60 -12.29 -8.65 -6.84
C ALA A 60 -11.53 -7.47 -7.48
N LEU A 61 -10.25 -7.65 -7.84
CA LEU A 61 -9.48 -6.64 -8.57
C LEU A 61 -9.96 -6.48 -10.02
N ARG A 62 -10.30 -7.58 -10.70
CA ARG A 62 -10.89 -7.51 -12.05
C ARG A 62 -12.21 -6.74 -12.04
N ALA A 63 -13.02 -6.92 -10.99
CA ALA A 63 -14.31 -6.25 -10.85
C ALA A 63 -14.20 -4.72 -10.71
N THR A 64 -13.03 -4.18 -10.34
CA THR A 64 -12.79 -2.71 -10.31
C THR A 64 -12.43 -2.15 -11.69
N GLY A 65 -12.31 -3.00 -12.71
CA GLY A 65 -11.94 -2.61 -14.08
C GLY A 65 -10.44 -2.60 -14.35
N LEU A 66 -9.63 -3.14 -13.45
CA LEU A 66 -8.20 -3.33 -13.69
C LEU A 66 -7.94 -4.35 -14.81
N SER A 67 -6.95 -4.07 -15.65
CA SER A 67 -6.44 -5.06 -16.61
C SER A 67 -5.57 -6.10 -15.92
N GLU A 68 -5.42 -7.28 -16.53
CA GLU A 68 -4.51 -8.33 -16.03
C GLU A 68 -3.08 -7.81 -15.82
N GLU A 69 -2.58 -6.97 -16.75
CA GLU A 69 -1.26 -6.34 -16.63
C GLU A 69 -1.15 -5.49 -15.36
N ASN A 70 -2.17 -4.67 -15.07
CA ASN A 70 -2.18 -3.83 -13.87
C ASN A 70 -2.28 -4.65 -12.58
N ILE A 71 -3.01 -5.76 -12.61
CA ILE A 71 -3.12 -6.69 -11.47
C ILE A 71 -1.75 -7.34 -11.18
N VAL A 72 -1.07 -7.83 -12.23
CA VAL A 72 0.26 -8.41 -12.11
C VAL A 72 1.26 -7.37 -11.60
N ASP A 73 1.23 -6.15 -12.14
CA ASP A 73 2.09 -5.05 -11.69
C ASP A 73 1.88 -4.74 -10.20
N ALA A 74 0.63 -4.67 -9.73
CA ALA A 74 0.30 -4.41 -8.33
C ALA A 74 0.84 -5.51 -7.40
N ILE A 75 0.63 -6.78 -7.77
CA ILE A 75 1.16 -7.94 -7.03
C ILE A 75 2.69 -7.91 -7.01
N ALA A 76 3.32 -7.67 -8.16
CA ALA A 76 4.76 -7.61 -8.29
C ALA A 76 5.36 -6.50 -7.41
N CYS A 77 4.73 -5.32 -7.38
CA CYS A 77 5.14 -4.21 -6.51
C CYS A 77 5.09 -4.58 -5.02
N ALA A 78 4.01 -5.23 -4.58
CA ALA A 78 3.86 -5.68 -3.19
C ALA A 78 4.94 -6.71 -2.82
N CYS A 79 5.09 -7.76 -3.65
CA CYS A 79 6.10 -8.80 -3.46
C CYS A 79 7.54 -8.25 -3.46
N TYR A 80 7.84 -7.33 -4.38
CA TYR A 80 9.14 -6.67 -4.43
C TYR A 80 9.44 -5.89 -3.16
N ARG A 81 8.47 -5.14 -2.63
CA ARG A 81 8.67 -4.37 -1.39
C ARG A 81 8.96 -5.28 -0.20
N ILE A 82 8.28 -6.41 -0.13
CA ILE A 82 8.53 -7.44 0.88
C ILE A 82 9.95 -8.00 0.78
N TYR A 83 10.41 -8.35 -0.42
CA TYR A 83 11.79 -8.80 -0.65
C TYR A 83 12.80 -7.72 -0.24
N ALA A 84 12.61 -6.49 -0.70
CA ALA A 84 13.54 -5.38 -0.43
C ALA A 84 13.63 -5.06 1.07
N ASN A 85 12.49 -5.02 1.77
CA ASN A 85 12.46 -4.79 3.22
C ASN A 85 13.26 -5.87 3.97
N ARG A 86 13.07 -7.15 3.60
CA ARG A 86 13.82 -8.27 4.22
C ARG A 86 15.30 -8.21 3.92
N LEU A 87 15.68 -7.84 2.70
CA LEU A 87 17.07 -7.66 2.33
C LEU A 87 17.73 -6.56 3.17
N ASN A 88 17.06 -5.41 3.32
CA ASN A 88 17.55 -4.30 4.14
C ASN A 88 17.77 -4.73 5.60
N TYR A 89 16.78 -5.41 6.20
CA TYR A 89 16.93 -5.94 7.56
C TYR A 89 18.09 -6.94 7.68
N ALA A 90 18.27 -7.82 6.69
CA ALA A 90 19.36 -8.80 6.69
C ALA A 90 20.75 -8.14 6.59
N MET A 91 20.83 -6.98 5.93
CA MET A 91 22.07 -6.18 5.82
C MET A 91 22.32 -5.30 7.05
N GLY A 92 21.40 -5.25 8.02
CA GLY A 92 21.49 -4.38 9.18
C GLY A 92 21.22 -2.90 8.86
N GLU A 93 20.59 -2.61 7.72
CA GLU A 93 20.12 -1.27 7.40
C GLU A 93 19.00 -0.90 8.37
N VAL A 94 19.23 0.13 9.18
CA VAL A 94 18.29 0.57 10.20
C VAL A 94 17.32 1.57 9.58
N GLU A 95 16.04 1.39 9.86
CA GLU A 95 15.01 2.34 9.46
C GLU A 95 15.33 3.71 10.05
N ARG A 96 15.50 4.71 9.17
CA ARG A 96 15.73 6.09 9.59
C ARG A 96 14.45 6.66 10.16
N GLU A 97 14.59 7.62 11.08
CA GLU A 97 13.43 8.39 11.52
C GLU A 97 12.73 8.99 10.29
N PRO A 98 11.40 8.80 10.17
CA PRO A 98 10.68 9.30 9.02
C PRO A 98 10.77 10.83 8.98
N GLU A 99 10.99 11.35 7.79
CA GLU A 99 10.99 12.79 7.51
C GLU A 99 9.75 13.13 6.68
N GLY A 100 9.12 14.28 6.93
CA GLY A 100 7.97 14.71 6.14
C GLY A 100 7.02 15.66 6.88
N PRO A 101 5.85 15.93 6.27
CA PRO A 101 4.80 16.76 6.85
C PRO A 101 4.31 16.24 8.21
N PRO A 102 3.92 17.12 9.16
CA PRO A 102 3.48 16.73 10.50
C PRO A 102 2.34 15.70 10.53
N GLU A 103 1.42 15.77 9.56
CA GLU A 103 0.28 14.87 9.41
C GLU A 103 0.74 13.43 9.14
N ILE A 104 1.71 13.27 8.23
CA ILE A 104 2.34 12.00 7.90
C ILE A 104 3.12 11.46 9.10
N LEU A 105 3.90 12.30 9.77
CA LEU A 105 4.68 11.90 10.94
C LEU A 105 3.78 11.40 12.09
N ARG A 106 2.63 12.05 12.32
CA ARG A 106 1.64 11.61 13.30
C ARG A 106 1.04 10.25 12.94
N ALA A 107 0.62 10.07 11.69
CA ALA A 107 0.08 8.79 11.22
C ALA A 107 1.10 7.65 11.39
N LEU A 108 2.36 7.87 11.03
CA LEU A 108 3.43 6.87 11.20
C LEU A 108 3.70 6.56 12.67
N ALA A 109 3.64 7.56 13.56
CA ALA A 109 3.77 7.35 15.00
C ALA A 109 2.63 6.49 15.57
N GLU A 110 1.40 6.72 15.13
CA GLU A 110 0.22 5.91 15.52
C GLU A 110 0.35 4.46 15.04
N ILE A 111 0.74 4.26 13.78
CA ILE A 111 0.99 2.92 13.22
C ILE A 111 2.06 2.21 14.03
N ARG A 112 3.19 2.87 14.32
CA ARG A 112 4.30 2.30 15.11
C ARG A 112 3.84 1.91 16.52
N ALA A 113 3.01 2.73 17.17
CA ALA A 113 2.45 2.40 18.48
C ALA A 113 1.54 1.16 18.43
N GLY A 114 0.76 0.99 17.37
CA GLY A 114 -0.09 -0.18 17.15
C GLY A 114 0.68 -1.49 16.96
N TYR A 115 1.90 -1.45 16.41
CA TYR A 115 2.76 -2.63 16.25
C TYR A 115 3.46 -3.08 17.54
N GLN A 116 3.52 -2.23 18.57
CA GLN A 116 4.19 -2.57 19.84
C GLN A 116 3.25 -3.04 20.96
N ALA A 117 1.94 -3.06 20.70
CA ALA A 117 0.91 -3.57 21.60
C ALA A 117 0.60 -5.05 21.31
#